data_AF-A0A951AJJ9-F1
#
_entry.id   AF-A0A951AJJ9-F1
#
_cell.length_a   1.000
_cell.length_b   1.000
_cell.length_c   1.000
_cell.angle_alpha   90.00
_cell.angle_beta   90.00
_cell.angle_gamma   90.00
#
_symmetry.space_group_name_H-M   'P 1'
#
loop_
_entity.id
_entity.type
_entity.pdbx_description
1 polymer ?
#
loop_
_entity_poly.entity_id
_entity_poly.type
_entity_poly.pdbx_seq_one_letter_code
_entity_poly.pdbx_strand_id
1 'polypeptide(L)'
;MPFSAESAATTQSPFLTKIHPRRNRRPRWLPDPGLHRVLFLGVVLTSLCPILHGKTTFGGNRTKSLPAVEDPEVASELVNVVEAFITAGEKDDPAARGKFLGPRIFYYGHPRTREQAVKAIAALYRRWPQRKFSLTGSLDLFEIPNHRGVYRATAVYDYKFDNREEHLSGKSKLTCVVEHDQRGTRIIGVDEKLLNGSTEYQQE
;
A
#
# COMPACT_ATOMS: atom_id res chain seq x y z
N MET A 1 -52.84 46.59 -7.40
CA MET A 1 -52.08 47.84 -7.62
C MET A 1 -50.60 47.48 -7.55
N PRO A 2 -49.90 47.45 -8.70
CA PRO A 2 -48.54 46.96 -8.86
C PRO A 2 -47.48 48.07 -8.77
N PHE A 3 -46.25 47.70 -8.38
CA PHE A 3 -44.99 48.38 -8.67
C PHE A 3 -44.21 47.38 -9.57
N SER A 4 -43.81 47.59 -10.84
CA SER A 4 -43.12 48.68 -11.56
C SER A 4 -41.91 49.23 -10.80
N ALA A 5 -40.67 49.27 -11.31
CA ALA A 5 -40.04 48.83 -12.56
C ALA A 5 -38.50 48.92 -12.34
N GLU A 6 -37.70 48.25 -13.19
CA GLU A 6 -36.32 48.58 -13.64
C GLU A 6 -35.19 48.73 -12.57
N SER A 7 -33.93 48.38 -12.80
CA SER A 7 -33.13 48.55 -14.01
C SER A 7 -31.89 47.63 -14.02
N ALA A 8 -31.38 47.43 -15.22
CA ALA A 8 -30.24 46.61 -15.61
C ALA A 8 -28.88 47.22 -15.24
N ALA A 9 -27.87 46.36 -15.10
CA ALA A 9 -26.50 46.69 -15.50
C ALA A 9 -25.73 45.41 -15.89
N THR A 10 -25.69 45.19 -17.19
CA THR A 10 -24.71 44.37 -17.90
C THR A 10 -23.29 44.86 -17.60
N THR A 11 -22.38 43.97 -17.22
CA THR A 11 -20.94 44.17 -17.45
C THR A 11 -20.33 42.83 -17.83
N GLN A 12 -20.16 42.65 -19.15
CA GLN A 12 -19.20 41.73 -19.71
C GLN A 12 -17.81 42.37 -19.56
N SER A 13 -16.81 41.59 -19.15
CA SER A 13 -15.46 41.78 -19.69
C SER A 13 -14.70 40.47 -19.76
N PRO A 14 -14.14 40.11 -20.92
CA PRO A 14 -13.37 38.89 -21.15
C PRO A 14 -11.90 39.15 -20.84
N PHE A 15 -11.31 38.38 -19.94
CA PHE A 15 -9.85 38.28 -19.87
C PHE A 15 -9.39 36.85 -20.06
N LEU A 16 -9.08 36.59 -21.33
CA LEU A 16 -8.11 35.62 -21.82
C LEU A 16 -6.92 35.53 -20.86
N THR A 17 -6.86 34.44 -20.09
CA THR A 17 -5.62 34.07 -19.42
C THR A 17 -4.88 33.07 -20.31
N LYS A 18 -3.76 33.56 -20.84
CA LYS A 18 -2.77 32.90 -21.68
C LYS A 18 -2.49 31.46 -21.23
N ILE A 19 -2.85 30.50 -22.07
CA ILE A 19 -2.41 29.10 -21.95
C ILE A 19 -0.91 29.07 -22.23
N HIS A 20 -0.11 28.67 -21.23
CA HIS A 20 1.31 28.40 -21.41
C HIS A 20 1.53 26.96 -21.87
N PRO A 21 2.33 26.73 -22.93
CA PRO A 21 2.58 25.40 -23.44
C PRO A 21 3.46 24.57 -22.49
N ARG A 22 3.01 23.33 -22.30
CA ARG A 22 3.73 22.12 -21.85
C ARG A 22 5.26 22.28 -21.80
N ARG A 23 5.80 22.26 -20.58
CA ARG A 23 7.19 21.85 -20.34
C ARG A 23 7.19 20.41 -19.86
N ASN A 24 7.68 19.52 -20.72
CA ASN A 24 8.07 18.14 -20.46
C ASN A 24 8.57 17.92 -19.01
N ARG A 25 7.77 17.30 -18.15
CA ARG A 25 8.25 16.67 -16.93
C ARG A 25 8.33 15.16 -17.18
N ARG A 26 9.51 14.70 -17.58
CA ARG A 26 9.89 13.30 -17.37
C ARG A 26 9.79 13.03 -15.86
N PRO A 27 9.20 11.93 -15.39
CA PRO A 27 9.40 11.49 -14.02
C PRO A 27 10.83 10.96 -13.90
N ARG A 28 11.79 11.87 -13.64
CA ARG A 28 13.11 11.51 -13.11
C ARG A 28 12.89 11.04 -11.67
N TRP A 29 12.71 9.73 -11.51
CA TRP A 29 13.20 9.07 -10.32
C TRP A 29 14.72 9.09 -10.38
N LEU A 30 15.35 10.00 -9.64
CA LEU A 30 16.76 9.89 -9.30
C LEU A 30 16.89 9.99 -7.77
N PRO A 31 17.68 9.10 -7.15
CA PRO A 31 18.07 9.22 -5.75
C PRO A 31 19.06 10.38 -5.56
N ASP A 32 18.96 11.03 -4.41
CA ASP A 32 19.95 11.97 -3.88
C ASP A 32 21.38 11.37 -3.93
N PRO A 33 22.38 12.06 -4.49
CA PRO A 33 23.78 11.77 -4.24
C PRO A 33 24.42 12.98 -3.54
N GLY A 34 24.30 13.03 -2.22
CA GLY A 34 24.94 14.05 -1.38
C GLY A 34 25.80 13.41 -0.29
N LEU A 35 27.12 13.53 -0.46
CA LEU A 35 28.22 13.24 0.49
C LEU A 35 28.31 11.77 0.99
N HIS A 36 29.41 11.06 0.80
CA HIS A 36 30.71 11.38 1.38
C HIS A 36 31.88 10.85 0.53
N ARG A 37 32.86 11.74 0.31
CA ARG A 37 34.27 11.38 0.10
C ARG A 37 34.79 10.68 1.37
N VAL A 38 35.20 9.42 1.24
CA VAL A 38 36.27 8.86 2.06
C VAL A 38 37.19 8.07 1.14
N LEU A 39 38.41 8.58 1.01
CA LEU A 39 39.56 7.91 0.42
C LEU A 39 39.86 6.63 1.21
N PHE A 40 39.89 5.48 0.55
CA PHE A 40 40.61 4.31 1.03
C PHE A 40 41.60 3.86 -0.05
N LEU A 41 42.87 4.23 0.16
CA LEU A 41 44.01 3.46 -0.32
C LEU A 41 43.94 2.07 0.32
N GLY A 42 44.03 1.02 -0.49
CA GLY A 42 44.00 -0.36 0.00
C GLY A 42 44.58 -1.32 -1.03
N VAL A 43 45.91 -1.34 -1.09
CA VAL A 43 46.82 -2.44 -1.46
C VAL A 43 46.22 -3.63 -2.22
N VAL A 44 46.69 -3.79 -3.46
CA VAL A 44 46.61 -5.01 -4.25
C VAL A 44 47.46 -6.09 -3.57
N LEU A 45 46.83 -7.15 -3.07
CA LEU A 45 47.50 -8.42 -2.79
C LEU A 45 46.71 -9.56 -3.46
N THR A 46 47.23 -10.00 -4.59
CA THR A 46 46.84 -11.23 -5.28
C THR A 46 47.21 -12.42 -4.41
N SER A 47 46.23 -13.08 -3.82
CA SER A 47 46.39 -14.40 -3.21
C SER A 47 45.53 -15.40 -3.96
N LEU A 48 46.20 -16.30 -4.68
CA LEU A 48 45.64 -17.47 -5.34
C LEU A 48 45.23 -18.47 -4.27
N CYS A 49 43.92 -18.70 -4.09
CA CYS A 49 43.41 -19.85 -3.34
C CYS A 49 42.85 -20.91 -4.32
N PRO A 50 43.22 -22.18 -4.16
CA PRO A 50 42.71 -23.27 -4.99
C PRO A 50 41.23 -23.56 -4.69
N ILE A 51 40.48 -23.85 -5.76
CA ILE A 51 39.08 -24.27 -5.73
C ILE A 51 39.01 -25.66 -5.09
N LEU A 52 38.67 -25.74 -3.80
CA LEU A 52 38.27 -26.97 -3.16
C LEU A 52 36.79 -27.22 -3.46
N HIS A 53 36.51 -28.28 -4.22
CA HIS A 53 35.16 -28.75 -4.53
C HIS A 53 34.48 -29.31 -3.26
N GLY A 54 33.90 -28.41 -2.47
CA GLY A 54 33.02 -28.75 -1.34
C GLY A 54 31.60 -29.00 -1.84
N LYS A 55 31.21 -30.27 -1.92
CA LYS A 55 29.85 -30.72 -2.23
C LYS A 55 28.92 -30.36 -1.06
N THR A 56 28.40 -29.14 -1.03
CA THR A 56 27.36 -28.75 -0.07
C THR A 56 26.05 -29.39 -0.50
N THR A 57 25.63 -30.39 0.26
CA THR A 57 24.26 -30.88 0.28
C THR A 57 23.35 -29.69 0.60
N PHE A 58 22.52 -29.30 -0.36
CA PHE A 58 21.38 -28.42 -0.13
C PHE A 58 20.45 -29.13 0.85
N GLY A 59 20.67 -28.90 2.14
CA GLY A 59 19.71 -29.19 3.18
C GLY A 59 18.47 -28.36 2.87
N GLY A 60 17.41 -29.04 2.43
CA GLY A 60 16.11 -28.42 2.23
C GLY A 60 15.74 -27.67 3.49
N ASN A 61 15.72 -26.34 3.41
CA ASN A 61 15.13 -25.47 4.40
C ASN A 61 13.64 -25.85 4.47
N ARG A 62 13.35 -26.83 5.33
CA ARG A 62 12.02 -27.14 5.82
C ARG A 62 11.58 -25.85 6.50
N THR A 63 10.82 -25.03 5.79
CA THR A 63 10.07 -23.92 6.36
C THR A 63 9.39 -24.48 7.60
N LYS A 64 9.89 -24.09 8.79
CA LYS A 64 9.26 -24.45 10.06
C LYS A 64 7.81 -24.02 9.91
N SER A 65 6.93 -25.01 9.80
CA SER A 65 5.49 -24.79 9.80
C SER A 65 5.22 -23.99 11.06
N LEU A 66 4.75 -22.75 10.88
CA LEU A 66 4.36 -21.91 11.99
C LEU A 66 3.21 -22.60 12.73
N PRO A 67 3.13 -22.46 14.07
CA PRO A 67 2.06 -23.09 14.85
C PRO A 67 0.70 -22.66 14.28
N ALA A 68 -0.20 -23.63 14.11
CA ALA A 68 -1.56 -23.38 13.70
C ALA A 68 -2.25 -22.51 14.77
N VAL A 69 -3.14 -21.62 14.34
CA VAL A 69 -3.95 -20.80 15.26
C VAL A 69 -4.74 -21.74 16.18
N GLU A 70 -4.57 -21.57 17.49
CA GLU A 70 -5.13 -22.49 18.49
C GLU A 70 -6.67 -22.45 18.55
N ASP A 71 -7.28 -21.33 18.13
CA ASP A 71 -8.72 -21.12 18.18
C ASP A 71 -9.29 -20.82 16.76
N PRO A 72 -10.14 -21.70 16.21
CA PRO A 72 -10.72 -21.50 14.88
C PRO A 72 -11.68 -20.30 14.80
N GLU A 73 -12.32 -19.89 15.91
CA GLU A 73 -13.19 -18.71 15.93
C GLU A 73 -12.38 -17.44 15.76
N VAL A 74 -11.27 -17.32 16.50
CA VAL A 74 -10.32 -16.21 16.39
C VAL A 74 -9.73 -16.16 14.97
N ALA A 75 -9.36 -17.31 14.41
CA ALA A 75 -8.86 -17.38 13.04
C ALA A 75 -9.88 -16.83 12.02
N SER A 76 -11.16 -17.21 12.15
CA SER A 76 -12.23 -16.70 11.29
C SER A 76 -12.44 -15.20 11.44
N GLU A 77 -12.44 -14.67 12.66
CA GLU A 77 -12.58 -13.22 12.90
C GLU A 77 -11.43 -12.43 12.26
N LEU A 78 -10.19 -12.89 12.42
CA LEU A 78 -9.01 -12.28 11.83
C LEU A 78 -9.08 -12.24 10.30
N VAL A 79 -9.50 -13.34 9.67
CA VAL A 79 -9.72 -13.43 8.22
C VAL A 79 -10.79 -12.42 7.81
N ASN A 80 -11.94 -12.43 8.47
CA ASN A 80 -13.08 -11.55 8.17
C ASN A 80 -12.70 -10.07 8.25
N VAL A 81 -11.90 -9.66 9.25
CA VAL A 81 -11.43 -8.28 9.38
C VAL A 81 -10.54 -7.86 8.23
N VAL A 82 -9.61 -8.71 7.79
CA VAL A 82 -8.70 -8.40 6.68
C VAL A 82 -9.46 -8.36 5.35
N GLU A 83 -10.37 -9.29 5.10
CA GLU A 83 -11.24 -9.27 3.92
C GLU A 83 -12.12 -8.02 3.89
N ALA A 84 -12.76 -7.69 5.02
CA ALA A 84 -13.57 -6.48 5.13
C ALA A 84 -12.74 -5.19 4.95
N PHE A 85 -11.47 -5.19 5.37
CA PHE A 85 -10.53 -4.09 5.11
C PHE A 85 -10.20 -3.94 3.62
N ILE A 86 -10.03 -5.05 2.88
CA ILE A 86 -9.82 -5.04 1.42
C ILE A 86 -11.07 -4.52 0.72
N THR A 87 -12.25 -5.07 1.03
CA THR A 87 -13.53 -4.66 0.42
C THR A 87 -13.89 -3.21 0.73
N ALA A 88 -13.56 -2.70 1.92
CA ALA A 88 -13.72 -1.28 2.24
C ALA A 88 -12.82 -0.35 1.39
N GLY A 89 -11.79 -0.90 0.73
CA GLY A 89 -10.99 -0.23 -0.28
C GLY A 89 -11.79 0.30 -1.48
N GLU A 90 -12.88 -0.37 -1.83
CA GLU A 90 -13.71 -0.04 -3.01
C GLU A 90 -14.69 1.10 -2.74
N LYS A 91 -14.99 1.36 -1.47
CA LYS A 91 -15.92 2.42 -1.07
C LYS A 91 -15.28 3.79 -1.28
N ASP A 92 -16.09 4.80 -1.62
CA ASP A 92 -15.65 6.19 -1.67
C ASP A 92 -15.70 6.88 -0.30
N ASP A 93 -15.27 6.14 0.73
CA ASP A 93 -15.17 6.63 2.10
C ASP A 93 -13.84 6.14 2.71
N PRO A 94 -12.84 7.02 2.86
CA PRO A 94 -11.57 6.68 3.51
C PRO A 94 -11.75 6.19 4.96
N ALA A 95 -12.78 6.67 5.68
CA ALA A 95 -13.05 6.26 7.05
C ALA A 95 -13.56 4.81 7.13
N ALA A 96 -14.27 4.32 6.11
CA ALA A 96 -14.74 2.94 6.03
C ALA A 96 -13.60 1.93 6.11
N ARG A 97 -12.42 2.26 5.54
CA ARG A 97 -11.20 1.44 5.65
C ARG A 97 -10.44 1.75 6.95
N GLY A 98 -10.45 3.00 7.39
CA GLY A 98 -9.86 3.46 8.65
C GLY A 98 -10.39 2.78 9.91
N LYS A 99 -11.66 2.35 9.92
CA LYS A 99 -12.30 1.72 11.09
C LYS A 99 -11.63 0.42 11.56
N PHE A 100 -10.96 -0.29 10.66
CA PHE A 100 -10.25 -1.54 10.97
C PHE A 100 -8.85 -1.32 11.51
N LEU A 101 -8.31 -0.10 11.39
CA LEU A 101 -6.95 0.20 11.81
C LEU A 101 -6.89 0.41 13.32
N GLY A 102 -5.82 0.00 13.97
CA GLY A 102 -5.54 0.35 15.36
C GLY A 102 -5.28 1.87 15.55
N PRO A 103 -5.35 2.39 16.78
CA PRO A 103 -5.06 3.81 17.05
C PRO A 103 -3.66 4.24 16.63
N ARG A 104 -2.69 3.32 16.77
CA ARG A 104 -1.31 3.42 16.27
C ARG A 104 -1.09 2.29 15.28
N ILE A 105 -0.50 2.60 14.13
CA ILE A 105 -0.31 1.66 13.04
C ILE A 105 1.01 1.88 12.33
N PHE A 106 1.66 0.81 11.91
CA PHE A 106 2.75 0.87 10.94
C PHE A 106 2.18 0.75 9.52
N TYR A 107 2.07 1.85 8.80
CA TYR A 107 1.38 1.93 7.52
C TYR A 107 2.38 2.23 6.39
N TYR A 108 2.57 1.28 5.48
CA TYR A 108 3.52 1.33 4.34
C TYR A 108 4.92 1.80 4.77
N GLY A 109 5.52 1.12 5.75
CA GLY A 109 6.90 1.42 6.17
C GLY A 109 7.03 2.55 7.20
N HIS A 110 5.93 3.17 7.64
CA HIS A 110 5.98 4.33 8.53
C HIS A 110 5.04 4.20 9.74
N PRO A 111 5.49 4.53 10.97
CA PRO A 111 4.59 4.67 12.10
C PRO A 111 3.64 5.86 11.87
N ARG A 112 2.34 5.64 12.07
CA ARG A 112 1.26 6.61 11.87
C ARG A 112 0.22 6.49 12.98
N THR A 113 -0.54 7.56 13.22
CA THR A 113 -1.85 7.44 13.87
C THR A 113 -2.90 6.98 12.87
N ARG A 114 -4.05 6.48 13.36
CA ARG A 114 -5.19 6.12 12.51
C ARG A 114 -5.59 7.27 11.57
N GLU A 115 -5.67 8.50 12.09
CA GLU A 115 -6.09 9.69 11.35
C GLU A 115 -5.09 10.01 10.22
N GLN A 116 -3.80 9.87 10.49
CA GLN A 116 -2.75 10.07 9.48
C GLN A 116 -2.83 9.02 8.36
N ALA A 117 -3.11 7.76 8.71
CA ALA A 117 -3.33 6.70 7.73
C ALA A 117 -4.60 6.96 6.89
N VAL A 118 -5.71 7.36 7.51
CA VAL A 118 -6.95 7.73 6.82
C VAL A 118 -6.73 8.90 5.85
N LYS A 119 -5.92 9.90 6.23
CA LYS A 119 -5.55 10.99 5.32
C LYS A 119 -4.75 10.51 4.11
N ALA A 120 -3.85 9.53 4.29
CA ALA A 120 -3.12 8.91 3.20
C ALA A 120 -4.06 8.12 2.26
N ILE A 121 -5.00 7.36 2.82
CA ILE A 121 -6.06 6.67 2.06
C ILE A 121 -6.88 7.67 1.25
N ALA A 122 -7.30 8.78 1.86
CA ALA A 122 -8.04 9.84 1.17
C ALA A 122 -7.25 10.46 0.01
N ALA A 123 -5.92 10.57 0.12
CA ALA A 123 -5.09 11.04 -0.99
C ALA A 123 -5.06 10.05 -2.16
N LEU A 124 -4.95 8.74 -1.88
CA LEU A 124 -5.07 7.70 -2.88
C LEU A 124 -6.44 7.74 -3.56
N TYR A 125 -7.51 7.89 -2.78
CA TYR A 125 -8.87 7.81 -3.28
C TYR A 125 -9.23 8.95 -4.23
N ARG A 126 -8.70 10.16 -3.96
CA ARG A 126 -8.85 11.31 -4.88
C ARG A 126 -8.17 11.09 -6.22
N ARG A 127 -7.04 10.36 -6.25
CA ARG A 127 -6.32 10.07 -7.49
C ARG A 127 -7.00 8.96 -8.30
N TRP A 128 -7.50 7.94 -7.60
CA TRP A 128 -8.08 6.74 -8.21
C TRP A 128 -9.51 6.58 -7.70
N PRO A 129 -10.50 7.34 -8.18
CA PRO A 129 -11.86 7.31 -7.65
C PRO A 129 -12.56 5.98 -7.85
N GLN A 130 -12.25 5.27 -8.94
CA GLN A 130 -12.77 3.93 -9.22
C GLN A 130 -11.72 2.90 -8.85
N ARG A 131 -12.08 2.01 -7.93
CA ARG A 131 -11.17 1.01 -7.35
C ARG A 131 -11.92 -0.30 -7.21
N LYS A 132 -11.33 -1.40 -7.69
CA LYS A 132 -11.83 -2.75 -7.49
C LYS A 132 -10.72 -3.65 -7.01
N PHE A 133 -11.06 -4.56 -6.11
CA PHE A 133 -10.17 -5.56 -5.55
C PHE A 133 -10.82 -6.94 -5.70
N SER A 134 -10.03 -7.95 -6.03
CA SER A 134 -10.53 -9.33 -6.14
C SER A 134 -9.51 -10.28 -5.55
N LEU A 135 -9.87 -10.93 -4.45
CA LEU A 135 -9.01 -11.93 -3.81
C LEU A 135 -8.75 -13.09 -4.79
N THR A 136 -7.49 -13.43 -4.97
CA THR A 136 -7.05 -14.44 -5.96
C THR A 136 -6.75 -15.80 -5.36
N GLY A 137 -6.82 -15.92 -4.03
CA GLY A 137 -6.51 -17.14 -3.29
C GLY A 137 -6.92 -17.02 -1.83
N SER A 138 -6.46 -17.98 -1.03
CA SER A 138 -6.67 -17.98 0.42
C SER A 138 -5.87 -16.88 1.11
N LEU A 139 -6.41 -16.41 2.23
CA LEU A 139 -5.67 -15.60 3.18
C LEU A 139 -4.84 -16.52 4.08
N ASP A 140 -3.53 -16.32 4.07
CA ASP A 140 -2.62 -17.05 4.96
C ASP A 140 -2.49 -16.31 6.28
N LEU A 141 -2.75 -16.99 7.39
CA LEU A 141 -2.69 -16.45 8.74
C LEU A 141 -1.60 -17.17 9.55
N PHE A 142 -0.76 -16.38 10.22
CA PHE A 142 0.34 -16.89 11.03
C PHE A 142 0.42 -16.15 12.36
N GLU A 143 0.48 -16.87 13.48
CA GLU A 143 0.77 -16.22 14.76
C GLU A 143 2.22 -15.73 14.80
N ILE A 144 2.45 -14.54 15.37
CA ILE A 144 3.79 -13.98 15.54
C ILE A 144 4.39 -14.55 16.84
N PRO A 145 5.53 -15.25 16.78
CA PRO A 145 6.15 -15.83 17.97
C PRO A 145 6.44 -14.78 19.04
N ASN A 146 6.19 -15.14 20.31
CA ASN A 146 6.37 -14.27 21.48
C ASN A 146 5.42 -13.05 21.55
N HIS A 147 4.40 -12.99 20.70
CA HIS A 147 3.39 -11.93 20.70
C HIS A 147 1.99 -12.54 20.70
N ARG A 148 1.50 -12.92 21.89
CA ARG A 148 0.17 -13.52 22.05
C ARG A 148 -0.91 -12.61 21.48
N GLY A 149 -1.82 -13.18 20.69
CA GLY A 149 -2.93 -12.45 20.09
C GLY A 149 -2.50 -11.54 18.92
N VAL A 150 -1.25 -11.66 18.44
CA VAL A 150 -0.77 -10.90 17.28
C VAL A 150 -0.46 -11.85 16.14
N TYR A 151 -1.04 -11.55 14.98
CA TYR A 151 -1.00 -12.41 13.80
C TYR A 151 -0.52 -11.63 12.59
N ARG A 152 0.21 -12.30 11.71
CA ARG A 152 0.50 -11.84 10.35
C ARG A 152 -0.49 -12.48 9.40
N ALA A 153 -1.29 -11.65 8.74
CA ALA A 153 -2.17 -12.06 7.66
C ALA A 153 -1.55 -11.67 6.32
N THR A 154 -1.59 -12.56 5.34
CA THR A 154 -1.08 -12.34 3.98
C THR A 154 -2.15 -12.71 2.96
N ALA A 155 -2.43 -11.80 2.04
CA ALA A 155 -3.42 -12.02 0.99
C ALA A 155 -2.86 -11.54 -0.36
N VAL A 156 -3.20 -12.24 -1.43
CA VAL A 156 -2.91 -11.82 -2.81
C VAL A 156 -4.22 -11.50 -3.50
N TYR A 157 -4.31 -10.32 -4.11
CA TYR A 157 -5.49 -9.88 -4.84
C TYR A 157 -5.12 -9.21 -6.15
N ASP A 158 -6.05 -9.29 -7.10
CA ASP A 158 -6.07 -8.43 -8.29
C ASP A 158 -6.62 -7.06 -7.89
N TYR A 159 -6.06 -6.01 -8.46
CA TYR A 159 -6.57 -4.65 -8.33
C TYR A 159 -6.82 -4.04 -9.71
N LYS A 160 -7.81 -3.16 -9.77
CA LYS A 160 -8.08 -2.28 -10.92
C LYS A 160 -8.41 -0.89 -10.41
N PHE A 161 -7.63 0.08 -10.84
CA PHE A 161 -7.78 1.49 -10.51
C PHE A 161 -7.99 2.27 -11.80
N ASP A 162 -9.06 3.06 -11.81
CA ASP A 162 -9.44 3.85 -12.97
C ASP A 162 -9.65 5.30 -12.54
N ASN A 163 -9.17 6.22 -13.38
CA ASN A 163 -9.58 7.62 -13.35
C ASN A 163 -9.94 8.06 -14.79
N ARG A 164 -10.06 9.36 -15.05
CA ARG A 164 -10.47 9.86 -16.38
C ARG A 164 -9.38 9.74 -17.46
N GLU A 165 -8.13 9.57 -17.07
CA GLU A 165 -6.96 9.68 -17.95
C GLU A 165 -6.06 8.43 -17.88
N GLU A 166 -6.09 7.72 -16.78
CA GLU A 166 -5.19 6.63 -16.44
C GLU A 166 -5.98 5.39 -16.02
N HIS A 167 -5.48 4.22 -16.44
CA HIS A 167 -5.91 2.91 -15.97
C HIS A 167 -4.69 2.18 -15.41
N LEU A 168 -4.85 1.58 -14.23
CA LEU A 168 -3.80 0.85 -13.54
C LEU A 168 -4.36 -0.45 -12.97
N SER A 169 -3.84 -1.58 -13.42
CA SER A 169 -4.30 -2.90 -12.98
C SER A 169 -3.12 -3.80 -12.66
N GLY A 170 -3.37 -4.86 -11.88
CA GLY A 170 -2.36 -5.89 -11.63
C GLY A 170 -2.64 -6.71 -10.40
N LYS A 171 -1.60 -7.36 -9.87
CA LYS A 171 -1.67 -8.15 -8.64
C LYS A 171 -0.86 -7.51 -7.53
N SER A 172 -1.37 -7.60 -6.32
CA SER A 172 -0.71 -7.09 -5.13
C SER A 172 -0.75 -8.11 -4.00
N LYS A 173 0.34 -8.15 -3.21
CA LYS A 173 0.43 -8.92 -1.97
C LYS A 173 0.31 -7.98 -0.80
N LEU A 174 -0.79 -8.07 -0.08
CA LEU A 174 -1.02 -7.38 1.19
C LEU A 174 -0.48 -8.24 2.34
N THR A 175 0.24 -7.59 3.24
CA THR A 175 0.67 -8.14 4.52
C THR A 175 0.12 -7.25 5.63
N CYS A 176 -0.77 -7.79 6.44
CA CYS A 176 -1.31 -7.13 7.61
C CYS A 176 -0.69 -7.73 8.88
N VAL A 177 -0.44 -6.90 9.88
CA VAL A 177 -0.26 -7.34 11.26
C VAL A 177 -1.53 -7.01 12.00
N VAL A 178 -2.17 -8.01 12.58
CA VAL A 178 -3.49 -7.94 13.20
C VAL A 178 -3.36 -8.32 14.67
N GLU A 179 -3.97 -7.52 15.54
CA GLU A 179 -4.03 -7.75 16.98
C GLU A 179 -5.46 -8.13 17.35
N HIS A 180 -5.61 -9.20 18.11
CA HIS A 180 -6.87 -9.68 18.68
C HIS A 180 -6.74 -9.71 20.21
N ASP A 181 -7.56 -8.92 20.88
CA ASP A 181 -7.62 -8.83 22.35
C ASP A 181 -9.06 -8.65 22.84
N GLN A 182 -9.22 -8.38 24.13
CA GLN A 182 -10.53 -8.15 24.76
C GLN A 182 -11.32 -6.95 24.18
N ARG A 183 -10.67 -6.06 23.42
CA ARG A 183 -11.30 -4.90 22.76
C ARG A 183 -11.68 -5.21 21.30
N GLY A 184 -11.44 -6.44 20.85
CA GLY A 184 -11.72 -6.91 19.49
C GLY A 184 -10.52 -6.80 18.55
N THR A 185 -10.76 -7.24 17.32
CA THR A 185 -9.73 -7.35 16.29
C THR A 185 -9.44 -6.04 15.57
N ARG A 186 -8.15 -5.71 15.38
CA ARG A 186 -7.70 -4.50 14.68
C ARG A 186 -6.38 -4.70 13.95
N ILE A 187 -6.20 -3.99 12.85
CA ILE A 187 -4.97 -4.02 12.04
C ILE A 187 -3.98 -2.98 12.59
N ILE A 188 -2.82 -3.43 13.07
CA ILE A 188 -1.76 -2.58 13.64
C ILE A 188 -0.54 -2.45 12.71
N GLY A 189 -0.53 -3.16 11.58
CA GLY A 189 0.47 -3.01 10.52
C GLY A 189 -0.14 -3.29 9.15
N VAL A 190 0.22 -2.49 8.15
CA VAL A 190 -0.14 -2.68 6.74
C VAL A 190 1.10 -2.44 5.90
N ASP A 191 1.47 -3.44 5.11
CA ASP A 191 2.44 -3.33 4.04
C ASP A 191 1.86 -3.99 2.80
N GLU A 192 2.18 -3.45 1.62
CA GLU A 192 1.66 -3.96 0.37
C GLU A 192 2.74 -3.88 -0.69
N LYS A 193 2.89 -4.97 -1.44
CA LYS A 193 3.89 -5.10 -2.50
C LYS A 193 3.23 -5.54 -3.79
N LEU A 194 3.45 -4.76 -4.84
CA LEU A 194 3.06 -5.16 -6.19
C LEU A 194 3.80 -6.45 -6.57
N LEU A 195 3.09 -7.39 -7.18
CA LEU A 195 3.74 -8.59 -7.72
C LEU A 195 4.45 -8.23 -9.03
N ASN A 196 5.74 -8.51 -9.10
CA ASN A 196 6.59 -8.14 -10.24
C ASN A 196 5.99 -8.62 -11.57
N GLY A 197 5.99 -7.75 -12.57
CA GLY A 197 5.50 -8.05 -13.92
C GLY A 197 3.98 -8.20 -14.04
N SER A 198 3.21 -7.99 -12.96
CA SER A 198 1.74 -8.04 -13.01
C SER A 198 1.08 -6.69 -13.25
N THR A 199 1.82 -5.59 -13.12
CA THR A 199 1.26 -4.24 -13.19
C THR A 199 1.20 -3.75 -14.62
N GLU A 200 0.00 -3.43 -15.07
CA GLU A 200 -0.29 -2.83 -16.37
C GLU A 200 -0.75 -1.39 -16.17
N TYR A 201 -0.18 -0.46 -16.93
CA TYR A 201 -0.53 0.95 -16.91
C TYR A 201 -0.88 1.40 -18.32
N GLN A 202 -2.03 2.05 -18.47
CA GLN A 202 -2.53 2.60 -19.73
C GLN A 202 -2.94 4.05 -19.51
N GLN A 203 -2.66 4.90 -20.49
CA GLN A 203 -3.06 6.30 -20.51
C GLN A 203 -3.82 6.55 -21.81
N GLU A 204 -5.01 7.14 -21.72
CA GLU A 204 -5.83 7.51 -22.87
C GLU A 204 -5.39 8.82 -23.54
#